data_AF-A0A952P193-F1
#
_entry.id   AF-A0A952P193-F1
#
_cell.length_a   1.000
_cell.length_b   1.000
_cell.length_c   1.000
_cell.angle_alpha   90.00
_cell.angle_beta   90.00
_cell.angle_gamma   90.00
#
_symmetry.space_group_name_H-M   'P 1'
#
loop_
_entity.id
_entity.type
_entity.pdbx_description
1 polymer ?
#
loop_
_entity_poly.entity_id
_entity_poly.type
_entity_poly.pdbx_seq_one_letter_code
_entity_poly.pdbx_strand_id
1 'polypeptide(L)'
;MKRGLSLLFLLSLSSLVACQGTNTEVVRERIEIQVPGAPEARSEGGVDSGGGNGYERKLLESYARDIRSSAAFQARILPILVNLTASYPRLASDLVHISQERRWYLIPGGLDRLPSQRIGVNFKTDQLALQNRGEVWINELLFNNLRSEEERAKLILHELVMGVRLMSYQDDLDECLSEVAILSLTSQEKSAYAKARKSCHHALSAIPGLKGGNRLSAPMKLTDPDYIAIRNLVSLLWETQGTVDAEELGAWMKHRNLRQY
;
A
#
# COMPACT_ATOMS: atom_id res chain seq x y z
N MET A 1 43.38 -4.74 61.47
CA MET A 1 41.97 -5.20 61.43
C MET A 1 41.34 -4.57 60.18
N LYS A 2 41.44 -5.19 59.00
CA LYS A 2 40.55 -6.22 58.40
C LYS A 2 39.10 -5.76 58.15
N ARG A 3 38.81 -5.66 56.84
CA ARG A 3 37.55 -5.86 56.09
C ARG A 3 36.74 -4.61 55.70
N GLY A 4 36.55 -4.48 54.39
CA GLY A 4 35.64 -3.53 53.74
C GLY A 4 35.94 -3.32 52.25
N LEU A 5 36.43 -4.33 51.53
CA LEU A 5 36.66 -4.31 50.09
C LEU A 5 35.89 -5.47 49.48
N SER A 6 35.33 -5.25 48.28
CA SER A 6 34.57 -6.19 47.42
C SER A 6 33.10 -6.39 47.76
N LEU A 7 32.23 -5.55 47.18
CA LEU A 7 30.89 -5.94 46.72
C LEU A 7 30.28 -4.85 45.82
N LEU A 8 30.94 -4.53 44.70
CA LEU A 8 30.40 -3.58 43.72
C LEU A 8 30.77 -3.91 42.26
N PHE A 9 31.11 -5.17 41.96
CA PHE A 9 31.57 -5.59 40.62
C PHE A 9 30.96 -6.89 40.10
N LEU A 10 29.78 -7.30 40.58
CA LEU A 10 29.17 -8.60 40.23
C LEU A 10 27.66 -8.56 39.93
N LEU A 11 27.11 -7.41 39.47
CA LEU A 11 25.68 -7.28 39.17
C LEU A 11 25.37 -6.54 37.85
N SER A 12 26.31 -6.51 36.91
CA SER A 12 26.13 -5.81 35.62
C SER A 12 26.37 -6.66 34.36
N LEU A 13 26.29 -8.00 34.46
CA LEU A 13 26.56 -8.87 33.30
C LEU A 13 25.62 -10.09 33.16
N SER A 14 24.34 -9.95 33.49
CA SER A 14 23.36 -11.06 33.41
C SER A 14 22.17 -10.83 32.47
N SER A 15 22.17 -9.78 31.63
CA SER A 15 21.02 -9.41 30.79
C SER A 15 21.23 -9.55 29.28
N LEU A 16 22.22 -10.33 28.82
CA LEU A 16 22.50 -10.55 27.38
C LEU A 16 22.08 -11.90 26.80
N VAL A 17 21.19 -12.65 27.47
CA VAL A 17 20.65 -13.91 26.94
C VAL A 17 19.12 -13.89 26.95
N ALA A 18 18.50 -13.10 26.07
CA ALA A 18 17.10 -13.26 25.67
C ALA A 18 16.74 -12.37 24.47
N CYS A 19 17.36 -12.59 23.31
CA CYS A 19 16.84 -12.16 22.00
C CYS A 19 17.57 -12.91 20.87
N GLN A 20 17.56 -14.25 20.91
CA GLN A 20 17.66 -15.03 19.68
C GLN A 20 16.23 -15.22 19.18
N GLY A 21 15.81 -14.31 18.30
CA GLY A 21 14.57 -14.49 17.55
C GLY A 21 14.69 -15.78 16.75
N THR A 22 13.80 -16.72 17.04
CA THR A 22 13.62 -17.91 16.22
C THR A 22 13.13 -17.46 14.85
N ASN A 23 14.00 -17.59 13.85
CA ASN A 23 13.59 -17.60 12.44
C ASN A 23 12.66 -18.79 12.29
N THR A 24 11.36 -18.53 12.39
CA THR A 24 10.34 -19.50 11.99
C THR A 24 10.30 -19.48 10.47
N GLU A 25 11.12 -20.34 9.86
CA GLU A 25 10.86 -20.79 8.50
C GLU A 25 9.46 -21.38 8.48
N VAL A 26 8.55 -20.71 7.76
CA VAL A 26 7.26 -21.27 7.42
C VAL A 26 7.55 -22.39 6.42
N VAL A 27 7.62 -23.62 6.91
CA VAL A 27 7.63 -24.83 6.08
C VAL A 27 6.32 -24.82 5.27
N ARG A 28 6.41 -24.39 4.01
CA ARG A 28 5.36 -24.58 3.01
C ARG A 28 5.35 -26.06 2.65
N GLU A 29 4.42 -26.81 3.19
CA GLU A 29 4.09 -28.12 2.63
C GLU A 29 3.39 -27.89 1.29
N ARG A 30 4.13 -28.08 0.19
CA ARG A 30 3.61 -27.97 -1.16
C ARG A 30 3.12 -29.36 -1.57
N ILE A 31 1.83 -29.48 -1.85
CA ILE A 31 1.30 -30.63 -2.59
C ILE A 31 1.81 -30.49 -4.02
N GLU A 32 2.90 -31.18 -4.35
CA GLU A 32 3.36 -31.33 -5.73
C GLU A 32 2.41 -32.29 -6.46
N ILE A 33 1.60 -31.75 -7.37
CA ILE A 33 0.96 -32.57 -8.38
C ILE A 33 2.02 -32.87 -9.44
N GLN A 34 2.65 -34.05 -9.35
CA GLN A 34 3.55 -34.53 -10.39
C GLN A 34 2.77 -34.77 -11.69
N VAL A 35 3.05 -33.98 -12.71
CA VAL A 35 2.64 -34.27 -14.09
C VAL A 35 3.76 -35.11 -14.71
N PRO A 36 3.52 -36.37 -15.12
CA PRO A 36 4.56 -37.22 -15.68
C PRO A 36 5.08 -36.64 -17.01
N GLY A 37 6.39 -36.39 -17.09
CA GLY A 37 7.09 -36.06 -18.34
C GLY A 37 7.50 -34.60 -18.56
N ALA A 38 7.27 -33.69 -17.61
CA ALA A 38 7.86 -32.36 -17.67
C ALA A 38 9.33 -32.39 -17.18
N PRO A 39 10.31 -31.87 -17.94
CA PRO A 39 11.67 -31.72 -17.42
C PRO A 39 11.65 -30.81 -16.19
N GLU A 40 12.42 -31.17 -15.15
CA GLU A 40 12.60 -30.37 -13.93
C GLU A 40 13.17 -28.99 -14.32
N ALA A 41 12.29 -28.02 -14.56
CA ALA A 41 12.67 -26.62 -14.65
C ALA A 41 12.93 -26.11 -13.23
N ARG A 42 14.11 -26.43 -12.68
CA ARG A 42 14.69 -25.69 -11.56
C ARG A 42 15.02 -24.28 -12.04
N SER A 43 14.05 -23.38 -11.92
CA SER A 43 14.31 -21.95 -11.87
C SER A 43 13.80 -21.45 -10.53
N GLU A 44 14.71 -21.42 -9.57
CA GLU A 44 14.57 -20.56 -8.39
C GLU A 44 14.63 -19.11 -8.89
N GLY A 45 13.47 -18.53 -9.19
CA GLY A 45 13.33 -17.11 -9.48
C GLY A 45 13.53 -16.30 -8.20
N GLY A 46 14.79 -16.07 -7.85
CA GLY A 46 15.23 -15.37 -6.66
C GLY A 46 16.53 -14.61 -6.86
N VAL A 47 16.73 -13.99 -8.03
CA VAL A 47 17.80 -13.01 -8.31
C VAL A 47 17.28 -12.08 -9.39
N ASP A 48 17.74 -10.82 -9.41
CA ASP A 48 17.48 -9.74 -10.37
C ASP A 48 17.52 -10.22 -11.85
N SER A 49 16.43 -10.86 -12.28
CA SER A 49 16.31 -11.55 -13.56
C SER A 49 14.92 -11.28 -14.12
N GLY A 50 14.89 -10.76 -15.34
CA GLY A 50 13.66 -10.47 -16.06
C GLY A 50 13.06 -11.74 -16.63
N GLY A 51 11.75 -11.92 -16.46
CA GLY A 51 10.95 -12.98 -17.05
C GLY A 51 9.50 -12.52 -17.22
N GLY A 52 8.82 -13.06 -18.24
CA GLY A 52 7.40 -12.80 -18.45
C GLY A 52 6.55 -13.66 -17.51
N ASN A 53 5.89 -13.03 -16.55
CA ASN A 53 4.95 -13.72 -15.65
C ASN A 53 3.54 -13.69 -16.26
N GLY A 54 2.83 -14.81 -16.17
CA GLY A 54 1.47 -14.92 -16.68
C GLY A 54 0.51 -15.58 -15.69
N TYR A 55 -0.77 -15.31 -15.88
CA TYR A 55 -1.89 -15.96 -15.22
C TYR A 55 -2.89 -16.39 -16.31
N GLU A 56 -3.43 -17.60 -16.22
CA GLU A 56 -4.34 -18.16 -17.25
C GLU A 56 -3.86 -17.98 -18.71
N ARG A 57 -2.56 -18.19 -18.94
CA ARG A 57 -1.89 -18.08 -20.27
C ARG A 57 -1.90 -16.65 -20.85
N LYS A 58 -2.20 -15.62 -20.06
CA LYS A 58 -2.03 -14.21 -20.42
C LYS A 58 -0.94 -13.57 -19.57
N LEU A 59 -0.24 -12.59 -20.11
CA LEU A 59 0.71 -11.77 -19.36
C LEU A 59 -0.02 -11.03 -18.23
N LEU A 60 0.61 -10.88 -17.06
CA LEU A 60 0.01 -10.16 -15.93
C LEU A 60 -0.41 -8.73 -16.31
N GLU A 61 0.37 -8.06 -17.15
CA GLU A 61 0.09 -6.72 -17.67
C GLU A 61 -1.24 -6.64 -18.46
N SER A 62 -1.72 -7.76 -19.01
CA SER A 62 -3.01 -7.82 -19.72
C SER A 62 -4.20 -7.59 -18.79
N TYR A 63 -4.00 -7.76 -17.48
CA TYR A 63 -5.00 -7.55 -16.45
C TYR A 63 -4.94 -6.15 -15.85
N ALA A 64 -3.99 -5.32 -16.28
CA ALA A 64 -3.91 -3.93 -15.84
C ALA A 64 -5.15 -3.15 -16.27
N ARG A 65 -5.68 -2.31 -15.38
CA ARG A 65 -6.84 -1.46 -15.61
C ARG A 65 -6.57 -0.06 -15.08
N ASP A 66 -7.03 0.95 -15.80
CA ASP A 66 -7.12 2.29 -15.24
C ASP A 66 -8.38 2.37 -14.39
N ILE A 67 -8.24 2.23 -13.07
CA ILE A 67 -9.38 2.24 -12.15
C ILE A 67 -10.15 3.56 -12.22
N ARG A 68 -9.48 4.66 -12.60
CA ARG A 68 -10.09 5.99 -12.71
C ARG A 68 -11.11 6.03 -13.84
N SER A 69 -10.98 5.18 -14.86
CA SER A 69 -11.94 5.10 -15.96
C SER A 69 -13.22 4.33 -15.60
N SER A 70 -13.26 3.66 -14.44
CA SER A 70 -14.43 2.88 -14.02
C SER A 70 -15.62 3.76 -13.62
N ALA A 71 -16.83 3.26 -13.85
CA ALA A 71 -18.06 3.95 -13.48
C ALA A 71 -18.13 4.24 -11.97
N ALA A 72 -17.79 3.25 -11.14
CA ALA A 72 -17.67 3.39 -9.69
C ALA A 72 -16.75 4.53 -9.28
N PHE A 73 -15.56 4.64 -9.88
CA PHE A 73 -14.63 5.72 -9.58
C PHE A 73 -15.19 7.09 -9.99
N GLN A 74 -15.63 7.23 -11.24
CA GLN A 74 -16.11 8.50 -11.79
C GLN A 74 -17.33 9.03 -11.04
N ALA A 75 -18.29 8.15 -10.74
CA ALA A 75 -19.56 8.55 -10.13
C ALA A 75 -19.47 8.79 -8.61
N ARG A 76 -18.57 8.11 -7.90
CA ARG A 76 -18.55 8.12 -6.43
C ARG A 76 -17.23 8.58 -5.81
N ILE A 77 -16.09 8.24 -6.40
CA ILE A 77 -14.77 8.56 -5.82
C ILE A 77 -14.29 9.93 -6.28
N LEU A 78 -14.39 10.22 -7.57
CA LEU A 78 -13.96 11.51 -8.11
C LEU A 78 -14.61 12.71 -7.39
N PRO A 79 -15.92 12.73 -7.09
CA PRO A 79 -16.51 13.83 -6.32
C PRO A 79 -15.90 14.01 -4.93
N ILE A 80 -15.61 12.92 -4.22
CA ILE A 80 -14.92 12.95 -2.92
C ILE A 80 -13.54 13.59 -3.06
N LEU A 81 -12.76 13.18 -4.08
CA LEU A 81 -11.44 13.75 -4.34
C LEU A 81 -11.50 15.24 -4.68
N VAL A 82 -12.48 15.65 -5.50
CA VAL A 82 -12.70 17.06 -5.86
C VAL A 82 -13.03 17.88 -4.62
N ASN A 83 -13.95 17.42 -3.76
CA ASN A 83 -14.29 18.13 -2.52
C ASN A 83 -13.07 18.22 -1.58
N LEU A 84 -12.28 17.16 -1.48
CA LEU A 84 -11.04 17.15 -0.71
C LEU A 84 -10.00 18.14 -1.23
N THR A 85 -10.00 18.51 -2.52
CA THR A 85 -9.06 19.54 -3.01
C THR A 85 -9.25 20.89 -2.34
N ALA A 86 -10.45 21.18 -1.82
CA ALA A 86 -10.75 22.42 -1.09
C ALA A 86 -10.57 22.24 0.42
N SER A 87 -11.02 21.12 0.99
CA SER A 87 -11.00 20.89 2.45
C SER A 87 -9.66 20.39 2.97
N TYR A 88 -9.01 19.47 2.25
CA TYR A 88 -7.73 18.88 2.65
C TYR A 88 -6.85 18.57 1.42
N PRO A 89 -6.24 19.60 0.79
CA PRO A 89 -5.57 19.46 -0.50
C PRO A 89 -4.46 18.40 -0.50
N ARG A 90 -3.72 18.26 0.61
CA ARG A 90 -2.60 17.31 0.70
C ARG A 90 -3.08 15.85 0.65
N LEU A 91 -4.15 15.52 1.38
CA LEU A 91 -4.78 14.20 1.33
C LEU A 91 -5.42 13.93 -0.05
N ALA A 92 -6.08 14.93 -0.65
CA ALA A 92 -6.57 14.82 -2.03
C ALA A 92 -5.44 14.45 -2.98
N SER A 93 -4.31 15.16 -2.89
CA SER A 93 -3.15 14.92 -3.75
C SER A 93 -2.62 13.48 -3.62
N ASP A 94 -2.52 12.96 -2.38
CA ASP A 94 -2.12 11.58 -2.15
C ASP A 94 -3.07 10.55 -2.76
N LEU A 95 -4.38 10.71 -2.54
CA LEU A 95 -5.38 9.78 -3.07
C LEU A 95 -5.38 9.79 -4.61
N VAL A 96 -5.22 10.98 -5.21
CA VAL A 96 -5.08 11.13 -6.65
C VAL A 96 -3.82 10.44 -7.15
N HIS A 97 -2.68 10.68 -6.50
CA HIS A 97 -1.40 10.02 -6.81
C HIS A 97 -1.52 8.50 -6.78
N ILE A 98 -2.11 7.93 -5.73
CA ILE A 98 -2.28 6.47 -5.60
C ILE A 98 -3.17 5.92 -6.72
N SER A 99 -4.21 6.65 -7.12
CA SER A 99 -5.05 6.25 -8.25
C SER A 99 -4.34 6.29 -9.60
N GLN A 100 -3.25 7.05 -9.72
CA GLN A 100 -2.53 7.34 -10.96
C GLN A 100 -1.26 6.51 -11.14
N GLU A 101 -0.43 6.43 -10.11
CA GLU A 101 0.91 5.86 -10.18
C GLU A 101 0.96 4.39 -9.73
N ARG A 102 -0.05 3.90 -9.01
CA ARG A 102 -0.15 2.46 -8.72
C ARG A 102 -0.71 1.71 -9.92
N ARG A 103 -0.19 0.51 -10.16
CA ARG A 103 -0.74 -0.41 -11.16
C ARG A 103 -1.89 -1.20 -10.56
N TRP A 104 -3.09 -1.03 -11.12
CA TRP A 104 -4.27 -1.77 -10.70
C TRP A 104 -4.48 -2.95 -11.63
N TYR A 105 -4.58 -4.16 -11.06
CA TYR A 105 -4.83 -5.39 -11.79
C TYR A 105 -6.16 -5.99 -11.35
N LEU A 106 -6.99 -6.37 -12.30
CA LEU A 106 -8.19 -7.18 -12.06
C LEU A 106 -7.90 -8.60 -12.56
N ILE A 107 -7.59 -9.50 -11.63
CA ILE A 107 -7.20 -10.88 -11.95
C ILE A 107 -8.44 -11.78 -11.82
N PRO A 108 -8.74 -12.65 -12.81
CA PRO A 108 -9.88 -13.56 -12.81
C PRO A 108 -9.63 -14.79 -11.91
N GLY A 109 -9.10 -14.56 -10.71
CA GLY A 109 -8.56 -15.61 -9.85
C GLY A 109 -8.60 -15.26 -8.37
N GLY A 110 -8.41 -16.28 -7.54
CA GLY A 110 -8.29 -16.10 -6.09
C GLY A 110 -7.02 -15.32 -5.72
N LEU A 111 -7.12 -14.47 -4.71
CA LEU A 111 -5.99 -13.83 -4.05
C LEU A 111 -5.62 -14.62 -2.79
N ASP A 112 -4.35 -14.61 -2.43
CA ASP A 112 -3.88 -15.18 -1.16
C ASP A 112 -4.60 -14.48 0.00
N ARG A 113 -5.21 -15.27 0.88
CA ARG A 113 -5.96 -14.73 2.03
C ARG A 113 -5.00 -14.24 3.10
N LEU A 114 -5.25 -13.03 3.61
CA LEU A 114 -4.61 -12.56 4.83
C LEU A 114 -5.25 -13.26 6.06
N PRO A 115 -4.46 -13.62 7.09
CA PRO A 115 -5.00 -14.14 8.33
C PRO A 115 -5.99 -13.15 8.96
N SER A 116 -7.15 -13.63 9.42
CA SER A 116 -8.21 -12.80 10.03
C SER A 116 -7.70 -11.89 11.14
N GLN A 117 -6.75 -12.40 11.96
CA GLN A 117 -6.13 -11.62 13.02
C GLN A 117 -5.37 -10.41 12.47
N ARG A 118 -4.67 -10.54 11.34
CA ARG A 118 -3.90 -9.44 10.75
C ARG A 118 -4.76 -8.31 10.21
N ILE A 119 -5.97 -8.64 9.78
CA ILE A 119 -6.95 -7.65 9.33
C ILE A 119 -7.92 -7.28 10.46
N GLY A 120 -7.64 -7.62 11.72
CA GLY A 120 -8.44 -7.19 12.87
C GLY A 120 -9.90 -7.67 12.85
N VAL A 121 -10.17 -8.89 12.37
CA VAL A 121 -11.49 -9.53 12.43
C VAL A 121 -11.39 -10.93 13.02
N ASN A 122 -12.47 -11.42 13.63
CA ASN A 122 -12.53 -12.74 14.29
C ASN A 122 -13.26 -13.81 13.45
N PHE A 123 -13.57 -13.53 12.19
CA PHE A 123 -14.24 -14.44 11.26
C PHE A 123 -13.47 -14.58 9.94
N LYS A 124 -13.81 -15.60 9.15
CA LYS A 124 -13.24 -15.77 7.80
C LYS A 124 -13.88 -14.76 6.86
N THR A 125 -13.06 -14.01 6.13
CA THR A 125 -13.49 -13.04 5.14
C THR A 125 -13.06 -13.47 3.74
N ASP A 126 -13.73 -12.93 2.74
CA ASP A 126 -13.25 -12.97 1.37
C ASP A 126 -12.15 -11.91 1.17
N GLN A 127 -11.06 -12.29 0.49
CA GLN A 127 -9.99 -11.36 0.13
C GLN A 127 -10.33 -10.74 -1.23
N LEU A 128 -10.83 -9.49 -1.21
CA LEU A 128 -11.22 -8.77 -2.42
C LEU A 128 -10.04 -8.10 -3.13
N ALA A 129 -9.07 -7.60 -2.36
CA ALA A 129 -7.91 -6.92 -2.90
C ALA A 129 -6.65 -7.17 -2.06
N LEU A 130 -5.47 -7.08 -2.69
CA LEU A 130 -4.16 -7.06 -2.03
C LEU A 130 -3.36 -5.90 -2.60
N GLN A 131 -2.70 -5.13 -1.74
CA GLN A 131 -1.91 -3.99 -2.15
C GLN A 131 -0.48 -4.08 -1.62
N ASN A 132 0.45 -3.65 -2.47
CA ASN A 132 1.82 -3.33 -2.09
C ASN A 132 2.12 -1.86 -2.46
N ARG A 133 3.39 -1.44 -2.34
CA ARG A 133 3.78 -0.04 -2.60
C ARG A 133 3.58 0.42 -4.05
N GLY A 134 3.54 -0.47 -5.03
CA GLY A 134 3.42 -0.11 -6.45
C GLY A 134 2.16 -0.64 -7.13
N GLU A 135 1.46 -1.59 -6.51
CA GLU A 135 0.43 -2.39 -7.18
C GLU A 135 -0.76 -2.67 -6.27
N VAL A 136 -1.94 -2.71 -6.89
CA VAL A 136 -3.19 -3.14 -6.28
C VAL A 136 -3.74 -4.28 -7.12
N TRP A 137 -3.94 -5.43 -6.49
CA TRP A 137 -4.45 -6.65 -7.09
C TRP A 137 -5.88 -6.87 -6.60
N ILE A 138 -6.86 -6.87 -7.50
CA ILE A 138 -8.27 -7.09 -7.19
C ILE A 138 -8.70 -8.44 -7.75
N ASN A 139 -9.43 -9.21 -6.95
CA ASN A 139 -10.13 -10.40 -7.41
C ASN A 139 -11.31 -9.96 -8.30
N GLU A 140 -11.15 -10.10 -9.62
CA GLU A 140 -12.12 -9.64 -10.61
C GLU A 140 -13.48 -10.32 -10.43
N LEU A 141 -13.50 -11.61 -10.12
CA LEU A 141 -14.73 -12.38 -9.94
C LEU A 141 -15.54 -11.88 -8.74
N LEU A 142 -14.89 -11.69 -7.60
CA LEU A 142 -15.56 -11.19 -6.40
C LEU A 142 -15.96 -9.72 -6.55
N PHE A 143 -15.10 -8.90 -7.16
CA PHE A 143 -15.37 -7.49 -7.42
C PHE A 143 -16.60 -7.29 -8.32
N ASN A 144 -16.69 -8.08 -9.40
CA ASN A 144 -17.83 -8.06 -10.30
C ASN A 144 -19.10 -8.63 -9.65
N ASN A 145 -18.98 -9.47 -8.63
CA ASN A 145 -20.12 -10.02 -7.88
C ASN A 145 -20.49 -9.21 -6.63
N LEU A 146 -19.82 -8.09 -6.36
CA LEU A 146 -20.25 -7.16 -5.31
C LEU A 146 -21.67 -6.64 -5.60
N ARG A 147 -22.42 -6.42 -4.53
CA ARG A 147 -23.87 -6.15 -4.56
C ARG A 147 -24.25 -4.91 -5.36
N SER A 148 -23.35 -3.93 -5.47
CA SER A 148 -23.61 -2.66 -6.14
C SER A 148 -22.32 -1.99 -6.59
N GLU A 149 -22.46 -1.02 -7.50
CA GLU A 149 -21.40 -0.05 -7.85
C GLU A 149 -20.90 0.71 -6.61
N GLU A 150 -21.75 0.90 -5.62
CA GLU A 150 -21.39 1.57 -4.36
C GLU A 150 -20.34 0.77 -3.58
N GLU A 151 -20.54 -0.54 -3.45
CA GLU A 151 -19.59 -1.43 -2.76
C GLU A 151 -18.27 -1.55 -3.54
N ARG A 152 -18.33 -1.54 -4.88
CA ARG A 152 -17.14 -1.46 -5.73
C ARG A 152 -16.37 -0.16 -5.50
N ALA A 153 -17.06 0.97 -5.43
CA ALA A 153 -16.46 2.26 -5.14
C ALA A 153 -15.83 2.29 -3.74
N LYS A 154 -16.52 1.78 -2.71
CA LYS A 154 -15.97 1.68 -1.35
C LYS A 154 -14.69 0.85 -1.29
N LEU A 155 -14.63 -0.28 -2.02
CA LEU A 155 -13.40 -1.06 -2.12
C LEU A 155 -12.28 -0.23 -2.74
N ILE A 156 -12.54 0.48 -3.85
CA ILE A 156 -11.53 1.34 -4.47
C ILE A 156 -11.06 2.42 -3.49
N LEU A 157 -11.97 3.09 -2.79
CA LEU A 157 -11.61 4.09 -1.77
C LEU A 157 -10.78 3.48 -0.64
N HIS A 158 -11.10 2.25 -0.23
CA HIS A 158 -10.33 1.52 0.77
C HIS A 158 -8.88 1.31 0.34
N GLU A 159 -8.65 0.84 -0.88
CA GLU A 159 -7.30 0.64 -1.42
C GLU A 159 -6.56 1.97 -1.67
N LEU A 160 -7.28 3.06 -1.96
CA LEU A 160 -6.68 4.40 -2.00
C LEU A 160 -6.20 4.83 -0.60
N VAL A 161 -7.03 4.69 0.42
CA VAL A 161 -6.68 5.06 1.81
C VAL A 161 -5.59 4.14 2.38
N MET A 162 -5.62 2.84 2.07
CA MET A 162 -4.52 1.94 2.41
C MET A 162 -3.22 2.41 1.75
N GLY A 163 -3.28 2.81 0.48
CA GLY A 163 -2.16 3.39 -0.22
C GLY A 163 -1.54 4.59 0.52
N VAL A 164 -2.36 5.48 1.11
CA VAL A 164 -1.88 6.65 1.89
C VAL A 164 -1.02 6.19 3.06
N ARG A 165 -1.46 5.17 3.79
CA ARG A 165 -0.67 4.59 4.90
C ARG A 165 0.64 4.00 4.39
N LEU A 166 0.61 3.34 3.24
CA LEU A 166 1.78 2.73 2.62
C LEU A 166 2.82 3.76 2.13
N MET A 167 2.41 5.03 1.94
CA MET A 167 3.33 6.10 1.57
C MET A 167 4.37 6.41 2.65
N SER A 168 4.11 6.04 3.90
CA SER A 168 5.11 6.11 4.97
C SER A 168 6.35 5.22 4.73
N TYR A 169 6.28 4.29 3.76
CA TYR A 169 7.33 3.33 3.43
C TYR A 169 7.96 3.58 2.04
N GLN A 170 7.72 4.74 1.43
CA GLN A 170 8.13 5.03 0.06
C GLN A 170 9.33 5.98 -0.01
N ASP A 171 9.85 6.13 -1.22
CA ASP A 171 11.00 6.97 -1.54
C ASP A 171 10.59 8.40 -1.88
N ASP A 172 11.59 9.27 -2.01
CA ASP A 172 11.40 10.69 -2.25
C ASP A 172 10.73 11.00 -3.60
N LEU A 173 10.81 10.07 -4.57
CA LEU A 173 10.12 10.24 -5.86
C LEU A 173 8.62 10.10 -5.68
N ASP A 174 8.19 9.10 -4.93
CA ASP A 174 6.77 8.92 -4.66
C ASP A 174 6.17 10.10 -3.89
N GLU A 175 6.92 10.68 -2.93
CA GLU A 175 6.51 11.89 -2.21
C GLU A 175 6.33 13.10 -3.16
N CYS A 176 7.31 13.34 -4.04
CA CYS A 176 7.25 14.44 -5.02
C CYS A 176 6.07 14.27 -5.99
N LEU A 177 5.88 13.05 -6.52
CA LEU A 177 4.75 12.75 -7.39
C LEU A 177 3.42 12.98 -6.67
N SER A 178 3.36 12.62 -5.39
CA SER A 178 2.22 12.90 -4.52
C SER A 178 1.91 14.38 -4.38
N GLU A 179 2.92 15.25 -4.22
CA GLU A 179 2.75 16.71 -4.11
C GLU A 179 2.14 17.35 -5.35
N VAL A 180 2.48 16.83 -6.53
CA VAL A 180 2.05 17.44 -7.79
C VAL A 180 0.77 16.83 -8.36
N ALA A 181 0.31 15.69 -7.84
CA ALA A 181 -0.82 14.93 -8.38
C ALA A 181 -2.15 15.72 -8.37
N ILE A 182 -2.38 16.58 -7.37
CA ILE A 182 -3.57 17.44 -7.30
C ILE A 182 -3.74 18.33 -8.54
N LEU A 183 -2.66 18.69 -9.23
CA LEU A 183 -2.71 19.49 -10.46
C LEU A 183 -3.54 18.83 -11.57
N SER A 184 -3.68 17.50 -11.54
CA SER A 184 -4.52 16.77 -12.49
C SER A 184 -6.03 17.01 -12.29
N LEU A 185 -6.43 17.53 -11.13
CA LEU A 185 -7.81 17.90 -10.82
C LEU A 185 -8.04 19.43 -10.86
N THR A 186 -7.07 20.22 -10.41
CA THR A 186 -7.27 21.65 -10.13
C THR A 186 -6.72 22.57 -11.22
N SER A 187 -5.77 22.11 -12.04
CA SER A 187 -5.15 22.99 -13.03
C SER A 187 -6.04 23.18 -14.26
N GLN A 188 -6.17 24.43 -14.69
CA GLN A 188 -6.81 24.77 -15.97
C GLN A 188 -5.90 24.42 -17.17
N GLU A 189 -4.58 24.32 -16.95
CA GLU A 189 -3.63 23.94 -17.99
C GLU A 189 -3.47 22.42 -18.01
N LYS A 190 -3.97 21.77 -19.07
CA LYS A 190 -3.87 20.30 -19.25
C LYS A 190 -2.45 19.75 -19.13
N SER A 191 -1.43 20.55 -19.46
CA SER A 191 -0.02 20.15 -19.36
C SER A 191 0.65 20.39 -18.01
N ALA A 192 0.01 21.07 -17.06
CA ALA A 192 0.65 21.43 -15.79
C ALA A 192 1.12 20.20 -15.00
N TYR A 193 0.23 19.21 -14.81
CA TYR A 193 0.58 17.97 -14.13
C TYR A 193 1.72 17.22 -14.85
N ALA A 194 1.65 17.07 -16.18
CA ALA A 194 2.68 16.39 -16.95
C ALA A 194 4.06 17.07 -16.84
N LYS A 195 4.09 18.41 -16.84
CA LYS A 195 5.31 19.20 -16.63
C LYS A 195 5.87 19.00 -15.21
N ALA A 196 5.02 19.09 -14.19
CA ALA A 196 5.41 18.92 -12.78
C ALA A 196 5.94 17.50 -12.50
N ARG A 197 5.23 16.47 -13.00
CA ARG A 197 5.68 15.07 -12.96
C ARG A 197 7.05 14.87 -13.58
N LYS A 198 7.29 15.43 -14.78
CA LYS A 198 8.60 15.39 -15.43
C LYS A 198 9.68 16.07 -14.58
N SER A 199 9.33 17.17 -13.92
CA SER A 199 10.23 17.88 -13.00
C SER A 199 10.63 17.01 -11.80
N CYS A 200 9.69 16.29 -11.18
CA CYS A 200 10.00 15.34 -10.09
C CYS A 200 11.02 14.28 -10.51
N HIS A 201 10.81 13.63 -11.66
CA HIS A 201 11.75 12.65 -12.18
C HIS A 201 13.13 13.26 -12.47
N HIS A 202 13.18 14.44 -13.09
CA HIS A 202 14.43 15.11 -13.41
C HIS A 202 15.21 15.48 -12.15
N ALA A 203 14.56 16.12 -11.17
CA ALA A 203 15.18 16.58 -9.94
C ALA A 203 15.86 15.43 -9.17
N LEU A 204 15.20 14.27 -9.08
CA LEU A 204 15.73 13.13 -8.32
C LEU A 204 16.74 12.30 -9.11
N SER A 205 16.61 12.23 -10.44
CA SER A 205 17.63 11.60 -11.30
C SER A 205 18.98 12.34 -11.30
N ALA A 206 18.96 13.64 -10.95
CA ALA A 206 20.14 14.50 -10.92
C ALA A 206 20.95 14.38 -9.61
N ILE A 207 20.45 13.68 -8.59
CA ILE A 207 21.16 13.52 -7.31
C ILE A 207 22.04 12.25 -7.38
N PRO A 208 23.39 12.37 -7.38
CA PRO A 208 24.28 11.22 -7.45
C PRO A 208 24.09 10.31 -6.24
N GLY A 209 23.87 9.01 -6.47
CA GLY A 209 23.59 8.01 -5.42
C GLY A 209 22.11 7.84 -5.07
N LEU A 210 21.22 8.72 -5.57
CA LEU A 210 19.76 8.61 -5.47
C LEU A 210 19.20 7.99 -6.76
N LYS A 211 19.77 6.87 -7.20
CA LYS A 211 19.15 6.07 -8.26
C LYS A 211 17.93 5.35 -7.67
N GLY A 212 16.79 6.04 -7.64
CA GLY A 212 15.45 5.45 -7.51
C GLY A 212 15.27 4.41 -6.40
N GLY A 213 15.74 4.69 -5.19
CA GLY A 213 15.51 3.79 -4.06
C GLY A 213 16.50 3.96 -2.93
N ASN A 214 16.37 5.01 -2.12
CA ASN A 214 17.14 5.14 -0.88
C ASN A 214 16.29 5.45 0.36
N ARG A 215 15.07 4.90 0.39
CA ARG A 215 14.49 4.33 1.62
C ARG A 215 14.31 2.83 1.44
N LEU A 216 15.44 2.14 1.50
CA LEU A 216 15.49 0.68 1.58
C LEU A 216 14.71 0.21 2.82
N SER A 217 13.60 -0.47 2.54
CA SER A 217 13.29 -1.80 3.08
C SER A 217 13.03 -1.94 4.59
N ALA A 218 12.30 -1.02 5.22
CA ALA A 218 11.52 -1.47 6.37
C ALA A 218 10.46 -2.47 5.84
N PRO A 219 10.40 -3.71 6.35
CA PRO A 219 9.35 -4.64 5.96
C PRO A 219 8.00 -3.99 6.25
N MET A 220 7.18 -3.88 5.20
CA MET A 220 5.85 -3.31 5.29
C MET A 220 5.01 -4.18 6.23
N LYS A 221 4.65 -3.63 7.39
CA LYS A 221 3.84 -4.34 8.38
C LYS A 221 2.77 -3.41 8.90
N LEU A 222 1.57 -3.55 8.34
CA LEU A 222 0.36 -2.97 8.91
C LEU A 222 -0.05 -3.78 10.14
N THR A 223 -0.51 -3.06 11.16
CA THR A 223 -1.02 -3.56 12.43
C THR A 223 -2.53 -3.40 12.49
N ASP A 224 -3.22 -4.10 13.39
CA ASP A 224 -4.68 -3.98 13.54
C ASP A 224 -5.15 -2.52 13.73
N PRO A 225 -4.46 -1.67 14.52
CA PRO A 225 -4.76 -0.24 14.57
C PRO A 225 -4.72 0.49 13.23
N ASP A 226 -3.80 0.12 12.32
CA ASP A 226 -3.71 0.71 10.99
C ASP A 226 -4.97 0.35 10.17
N TYR A 227 -5.40 -0.93 10.19
CA TYR A 227 -6.61 -1.35 9.48
C TYR A 227 -7.87 -0.70 10.02
N ILE A 228 -7.97 -0.51 11.35
CA ILE A 228 -9.08 0.22 11.96
C ILE A 228 -9.06 1.69 11.51
N ALA A 229 -7.90 2.34 11.53
CA ALA A 229 -7.77 3.72 11.07
C ALA A 229 -8.14 3.87 9.58
N ILE A 230 -7.68 2.96 8.72
CA ILE A 230 -8.06 2.93 7.30
C ILE A 230 -9.58 2.85 7.14
N ARG A 231 -10.25 1.91 7.82
CA ARG A 231 -11.73 1.80 7.73
C ARG A 231 -12.43 3.06 8.22
N ASN A 232 -11.99 3.62 9.34
CA ASN A 232 -12.59 4.83 9.90
C ASN A 232 -12.44 6.02 8.95
N LEU A 233 -11.27 6.17 8.31
CA LEU A 233 -11.07 7.23 7.32
C LEU A 233 -11.92 7.00 6.06
N VAL A 234 -12.02 5.76 5.58
CA VAL A 234 -12.92 5.41 4.47
C VAL A 234 -14.36 5.78 4.81
N SER A 235 -14.86 5.38 5.98
CA SER A 235 -16.21 5.74 6.44
C SER A 235 -16.40 7.25 6.53
N LEU A 236 -15.45 7.98 7.14
CA LEU A 236 -15.51 9.43 7.24
C LEU A 236 -15.60 10.09 5.87
N LEU A 237 -14.68 9.76 4.95
CA LEU A 237 -14.66 10.34 3.60
C LEU A 237 -15.92 9.99 2.80
N TRP A 238 -16.44 8.78 3.00
CA TRP A 238 -17.66 8.32 2.36
C TRP A 238 -18.89 9.06 2.88
N GLU A 239 -19.06 9.16 4.20
CA GLU A 239 -20.24 9.79 4.83
C GLU A 239 -20.26 11.31 4.59
N THR A 240 -19.09 11.95 4.66
CA THR A 240 -18.95 13.40 4.45
C THR A 240 -18.80 13.80 2.98
N GLN A 241 -18.71 12.83 2.08
CA GLN A 241 -18.42 13.06 0.66
C GLN A 241 -17.15 13.91 0.43
N GLY A 242 -16.13 13.76 1.28
CA GLY A 242 -14.87 14.50 1.21
C GLY A 242 -14.90 15.92 1.81
N THR A 243 -16.02 16.35 2.39
CA THR A 243 -16.12 17.64 3.08
C THR A 243 -15.81 17.47 4.56
N VAL A 244 -14.56 17.77 4.94
CA VAL A 244 -14.01 17.54 6.28
C VAL A 244 -13.38 18.81 6.82
N ASP A 245 -13.25 18.92 8.14
CA ASP A 245 -12.41 19.94 8.76
C ASP A 245 -10.93 19.54 8.66
N ALA A 246 -10.10 20.42 8.10
CA ALA A 246 -8.70 20.13 7.81
C ALA A 246 -7.87 19.94 9.09
N GLU A 247 -8.15 20.75 10.12
CA GLU A 247 -7.42 20.74 11.37
C GLU A 247 -7.77 19.50 12.18
N GLU A 248 -9.07 19.20 12.31
CA GLU A 248 -9.56 18.01 13.00
C GLU A 248 -9.06 16.73 12.31
N LEU A 249 -9.21 16.63 11.00
CA LEU A 249 -8.74 15.46 10.27
C LEU A 249 -7.21 15.34 10.34
N GLY A 250 -6.48 16.45 10.28
CA GLY A 250 -5.01 16.45 10.38
C GLY A 250 -4.53 15.96 11.74
N ALA A 251 -5.14 16.46 12.82
CA ALA A 251 -4.86 16.00 14.18
C ALA A 251 -5.20 14.51 14.33
N TRP A 252 -6.34 14.07 13.79
CA TRP A 252 -6.76 12.66 13.83
C TRP A 252 -5.79 11.73 13.08
N MET A 253 -5.40 12.09 11.84
CA MET A 253 -4.47 11.30 11.03
C MET A 253 -3.10 11.19 11.69
N LYS A 254 -2.59 12.29 12.25
CA LYS A 254 -1.33 12.33 12.99
C LYS A 254 -1.38 11.45 14.23
N HIS A 255 -2.45 11.54 15.03
CA HIS A 255 -2.62 10.74 16.24
C HIS A 255 -2.67 9.24 15.94
N ARG A 256 -3.26 8.85 14.81
CA ARG A 256 -3.34 7.46 14.35
C ARG A 256 -2.12 6.99 13.56
N ASN A 257 -1.09 7.83 13.41
CA ASN A 257 0.10 7.56 12.61
C ASN A 257 -0.22 7.10 11.18
N LEU A 258 -1.31 7.62 10.59
CA LEU A 258 -1.75 7.22 9.26
C LEU A 258 -0.87 7.87 8.19
N ARG A 259 -0.73 9.20 8.30
CA ARG A 259 0.23 10.02 7.58
C ARG A 259 0.39 11.35 8.32
N GLN A 260 1.57 11.93 8.21
CA GLN A 260 1.86 13.28 8.69
C GLN A 260 2.19 14.15 7.48
N TYR A 261 1.67 15.36 7.49
CA TYR A 261 1.85 16.38 6.46
C TYR A 261 2.57 17.58 7.03
#